data_AF-A0A918H5C5-F1
#
_entry.id   AF-A0A918H5C5-F1
#
_cell.length_a   1.000
_cell.length_b   1.000
_cell.length_c   1.000
_cell.angle_alpha   90.00
_cell.angle_beta   90.00
_cell.angle_gamma   90.00
#
_symmetry.space_group_name_H-M   'P 1'
#
loop_
_entity.id
_entity.type
_entity.pdbx_description
1 polymer ?
#
loop_
_entity_poly.entity_id
_entity_poly.type
_entity_poly.pdbx_seq_one_letter_code
_entity_poly.pdbx_strand_id
1 'polypeptide(L)'
;MVTDAVRCCMLRSEVDLSGGGVLTAVTAIGGLLGLIFSLLLLAKQTRDVSEQVRASNTLNATHGLDHTLQSLREIYFKMMEHPGARAYFYDNKPCPEAGEERERVLLLAELFADMLTDGLNVTSRIPGTVSHEGWSDYCKFIRDNSPVMQSLINEHPNWWPGLAALD
;
A
#
# COMPACT_ATOMS: atom_id res chain seq x y z
N MET A 1 81.39 -22.10 8.63
CA MET A 1 80.03 -22.40 9.12
C MET A 1 79.04 -21.22 9.04
N VAL A 2 79.46 -19.97 8.80
CA VAL A 2 78.52 -18.81 8.71
C VAL A 2 77.99 -18.59 7.28
N THR A 3 78.69 -19.08 6.25
CA THR A 3 78.37 -18.79 4.84
C THR A 3 77.18 -19.59 4.27
N ASP A 4 76.85 -20.75 4.84
CA ASP A 4 75.74 -21.59 4.36
C ASP A 4 74.37 -21.18 4.95
N ALA A 5 74.36 -20.67 6.18
CA ALA A 5 73.11 -20.25 6.85
C ALA A 5 72.50 -19.01 6.19
N VAL A 6 73.33 -18.07 5.74
CA VAL A 6 72.86 -16.84 5.05
C VAL A 6 72.32 -17.18 3.65
N ARG A 7 72.90 -18.16 2.96
CA ARG A 7 72.44 -18.59 1.62
C ARG A 7 71.09 -19.32 1.67
N CYS A 8 70.84 -20.09 2.72
CA CYS A 8 69.56 -20.79 2.91
C CYS A 8 68.43 -19.82 3.31
N CYS A 9 68.74 -18.74 4.05
CA CYS A 9 67.76 -17.74 4.44
C CYS A 9 67.38 -16.79 3.29
N MET A 10 68.32 -16.45 2.40
CA MET A 10 68.05 -15.59 1.23
C MET A 10 67.24 -16.31 0.14
N LEU A 11 67.52 -17.61 -0.09
CA LEU A 11 66.73 -18.42 -1.04
C LEU A 11 65.30 -18.70 -0.54
N ARG A 12 65.08 -18.69 0.78
CA ARG A 12 63.74 -18.89 1.35
C ARG A 12 62.84 -17.67 1.22
N SER A 13 63.39 -16.45 1.15
CA SER A 13 62.57 -15.24 0.87
C SER A 13 62.23 -15.05 -0.61
N GLU A 14 63.00 -15.63 -1.53
CA GLU A 14 62.71 -15.56 -2.98
C GLU A 14 61.70 -16.64 -3.45
N VAL A 15 61.62 -17.78 -2.76
CA VAL A 15 60.73 -18.90 -3.17
C VAL A 15 59.26 -18.65 -2.81
N ASP A 16 58.94 -17.84 -1.80
CA ASP A 16 57.56 -17.44 -1.50
C ASP A 16 56.98 -16.44 -2.53
N LEU A 17 57.83 -15.85 -3.38
CA LEU A 17 57.44 -14.88 -4.41
C LEU A 17 57.27 -15.47 -5.82
N SER A 18 57.60 -16.75 -6.07
CA SER A 18 57.76 -17.26 -7.45
C SER A 18 56.64 -18.18 -7.98
N GLY A 19 55.48 -18.31 -7.32
CA GLY A 19 54.35 -19.01 -7.97
C GLY A 19 53.09 -19.15 -7.13
N GLY A 20 53.24 -19.45 -5.83
CA GLY A 20 52.13 -19.54 -4.88
C GLY A 20 51.51 -18.19 -4.57
N GLY A 21 52.34 -17.19 -4.24
CA GLY A 21 51.90 -15.82 -3.94
C GLY A 21 51.21 -15.12 -5.12
N VAL A 22 51.72 -15.35 -6.34
CA VAL A 22 51.14 -14.80 -7.58
C VAL A 22 49.77 -15.41 -7.86
N LEU A 23 49.62 -16.73 -7.71
CA LEU A 23 48.33 -17.40 -7.91
C LEU A 23 47.28 -16.92 -6.89
N THR A 24 47.66 -16.80 -5.61
CA THR A 24 46.76 -16.26 -4.58
C THR A 24 46.37 -14.81 -4.86
N ALA A 25 47.32 -13.97 -5.29
CA ALA A 25 47.04 -12.58 -5.64
C ALA A 25 46.09 -12.47 -6.83
N VAL A 26 46.28 -13.28 -7.88
CA VAL A 26 45.39 -13.31 -9.05
C VAL A 26 43.97 -13.75 -8.65
N THR A 27 43.83 -14.79 -7.81
CA THR A 27 42.50 -15.22 -7.32
C THR A 27 41.83 -14.19 -6.42
N ALA A 28 42.58 -13.48 -5.59
CA ALA A 28 42.05 -12.44 -4.71
C ALA A 28 41.58 -11.22 -5.50
N ILE A 29 42.35 -10.77 -6.50
CA ILE A 29 41.98 -9.68 -7.40
C ILE A 29 40.75 -10.07 -8.23
N GLY A 30 40.75 -11.28 -8.80
CA GLY A 30 39.60 -11.80 -9.55
C GLY A 30 38.33 -11.89 -8.70
N GLY A 31 38.45 -12.36 -7.46
CA GLY A 31 37.35 -12.41 -6.50
C GLY A 31 36.82 -11.02 -6.13
N LEU A 32 37.71 -10.05 -5.90
CA LEU A 32 37.32 -8.67 -5.59
C LEU A 32 36.59 -8.00 -6.77
N LEU A 33 37.11 -8.18 -7.99
CA LEU A 33 36.46 -7.69 -9.20
C LEU A 33 35.09 -8.33 -9.41
N GLY A 34 34.97 -9.63 -9.16
CA GLY A 34 33.68 -10.34 -9.18
C GLY A 34 32.70 -9.77 -8.17
N LEU A 35 33.13 -9.53 -6.92
CA LEU A 35 32.31 -8.91 -5.88
C LEU A 35 31.85 -7.50 -6.25
N ILE A 36 32.77 -6.66 -6.75
CA ILE A 36 32.44 -5.30 -7.22
C ILE A 36 31.38 -5.37 -8.32
N PHE A 37 31.57 -6.25 -9.30
CA PHE A 37 30.62 -6.42 -10.40
C PHE A 37 29.25 -6.91 -9.90
N SER A 38 29.22 -7.90 -8.99
CA SER A 38 27.99 -8.37 -8.36
C SER A 38 27.26 -7.26 -7.58
N LEU A 39 27.98 -6.42 -6.83
CA LEU A 39 27.39 -5.29 -6.10
C LEU A 39 26.81 -4.23 -7.04
N LEU A 40 27.47 -3.95 -8.16
CA LEU A 40 26.96 -3.03 -9.18
C LEU A 40 25.68 -3.55 -9.83
N LEU A 41 25.64 -4.84 -10.15
CA LEU A 41 24.43 -5.49 -10.67
C LEU A 41 23.30 -5.47 -9.63
N LEU A 42 23.59 -5.76 -8.37
CA LEU A 42 22.62 -5.71 -7.29
C LEU A 42 22.06 -4.29 -7.11
N ALA A 43 22.92 -3.27 -7.08
CA ALA A 43 22.49 -1.88 -6.96
C ALA A 43 21.58 -1.46 -8.13
N LYS A 44 21.89 -1.88 -9.36
CA LYS A 44 21.02 -1.65 -10.52
C LYS A 44 19.68 -2.37 -10.38
N GLN A 45 19.69 -3.65 -9.97
CA GLN A 45 18.47 -4.43 -9.74
C GLN A 45 17.59 -3.81 -8.65
N THR A 46 18.19 -3.36 -7.54
CA THR A 46 17.46 -2.68 -6.46
C THR A 46 16.80 -1.39 -6.95
N ARG A 47 17.48 -0.63 -7.81
CA ARG A 47 16.92 0.58 -8.41
C ARG A 47 15.75 0.28 -9.34
N ASP A 48 15.91 -0.68 -10.25
CA ASP A 48 14.87 -1.05 -11.22
C ASP A 48 13.61 -1.61 -10.50
N VAL A 49 13.80 -2.44 -9.46
CA VAL A 49 12.71 -2.92 -8.60
C VAL A 49 12.04 -1.77 -7.84
N SER A 50 12.81 -0.80 -7.35
CA SER A 50 12.25 0.37 -6.65
C SER A 50 11.39 1.24 -7.56
N GLU A 51 11.79 1.41 -8.82
CA GLU A 51 11.00 2.12 -9.83
C GLU A 51 9.71 1.35 -10.17
N GLN A 52 9.79 0.02 -10.29
CA GLN A 52 8.62 -0.83 -10.51
C GLN A 52 7.62 -0.80 -9.35
N VAL A 53 8.11 -0.81 -8.09
CA VAL A 53 7.25 -0.70 -6.90
C VAL A 53 6.52 0.64 -6.90
N ARG A 54 7.19 1.74 -7.27
CA ARG A 54 6.54 3.05 -7.38
C ARG A 54 5.44 3.06 -8.44
N ALA A 55 5.73 2.56 -9.64
CA ALA A 55 4.75 2.48 -10.72
C ALA A 55 3.56 1.57 -10.34
N SER A 56 3.83 0.43 -9.70
CA SER A 56 2.78 -0.47 -9.20
C SER A 56 1.93 0.17 -8.10
N ASN A 57 2.53 0.95 -7.20
CA ASN A 57 1.79 1.65 -6.15
C ASN A 57 0.82 2.68 -6.75
N THR A 58 1.25 3.43 -7.76
CA THR A 58 0.36 4.38 -8.47
C THR A 58 -0.76 3.66 -9.21
N LEU A 59 -0.46 2.55 -9.90
CA LEU A 59 -1.49 1.77 -10.60
C LEU A 59 -2.52 1.18 -9.62
N ASN A 60 -2.05 0.57 -8.53
CA ASN A 60 -2.92 -0.01 -7.50
C ASN A 60 -3.79 1.07 -6.82
N ALA A 61 -3.24 2.26 -6.61
CA ALA A 61 -3.99 3.42 -6.11
C ALA A 61 -5.13 3.82 -7.06
N THR A 62 -4.83 3.98 -8.36
CA THR A 62 -5.85 4.30 -9.36
C THR A 62 -6.92 3.23 -9.44
N HIS A 63 -6.53 1.95 -9.46
CA HIS A 63 -7.49 0.84 -9.47
C HIS A 63 -8.38 0.82 -8.24
N GLY A 64 -7.84 1.10 -7.05
CA GLY A 64 -8.63 1.21 -5.84
C GLY A 64 -9.65 2.34 -5.90
N LEU A 65 -9.26 3.50 -6.45
CA LEU A 65 -10.16 4.64 -6.60
C LEU A 65 -11.23 4.38 -7.65
N ASP A 66 -10.86 3.80 -8.79
CA ASP A 66 -11.81 3.41 -9.84
C ASP A 66 -12.86 2.43 -9.31
N HIS A 67 -12.43 1.44 -8.50
CA HIS A 67 -13.34 0.50 -7.84
C HIS A 67 -14.29 1.23 -6.88
N THR A 68 -13.77 2.13 -6.04
CA THR A 68 -14.60 2.91 -5.11
C THR A 68 -15.64 3.76 -5.85
N LEU A 69 -15.25 4.43 -6.94
CA LEU A 69 -16.16 5.22 -7.76
C LEU A 69 -17.19 4.36 -8.50
N GLN A 70 -16.84 3.14 -8.88
CA GLN A 70 -17.79 2.18 -9.43
C GLN A 70 -18.83 1.78 -8.39
N SER A 71 -18.41 1.41 -7.18
CA SER A 71 -19.32 1.06 -6.07
C SER A 71 -20.26 2.22 -5.72
N LEU A 72 -19.76 3.46 -5.70
CA LEU A 72 -20.60 4.65 -5.51
C LEU A 72 -21.65 4.80 -6.64
N ARG A 73 -21.25 4.52 -7.89
CA ARG A 73 -22.17 4.58 -9.03
C ARG A 73 -23.27 3.51 -8.93
N GLU A 74 -22.93 2.31 -8.47
CA GLU A 74 -23.88 1.23 -8.23
C GLU A 74 -24.93 1.62 -7.18
N ILE A 75 -24.50 2.25 -6.07
CA ILE A 75 -25.41 2.81 -5.06
C ILE A 75 -26.35 3.84 -5.68
N TYR A 76 -25.85 4.77 -6.51
CA TYR A 76 -26.70 5.75 -7.19
C TYR A 76 -27.69 5.10 -8.15
N PHE A 77 -27.30 4.04 -8.88
CA PHE A 77 -28.24 3.28 -9.70
C PHE A 77 -29.35 2.65 -8.85
N LYS A 78 -29.01 2.07 -7.69
CA LYS A 78 -30.03 1.54 -6.76
C LYS A 78 -30.94 2.62 -6.19
N MET A 79 -30.43 3.81 -5.92
CA MET A 79 -31.28 4.94 -5.52
C MET A 79 -32.21 5.41 -6.63
N MET A 80 -31.82 5.31 -7.91
CA MET A 80 -32.69 5.63 -9.03
C MET A 80 -33.78 4.57 -9.26
N GLU A 81 -33.49 3.30 -9.00
CA GLU A 81 -34.49 2.20 -9.01
C GLU A 81 -35.58 2.38 -7.94
N HIS A 82 -35.26 3.11 -6.85
CA HIS A 82 -36.17 3.34 -5.72
C HIS A 82 -36.32 4.84 -5.43
N PRO A 83 -37.21 5.56 -6.14
CA PRO A 83 -37.43 6.99 -5.95
C PRO A 83 -37.68 7.36 -4.49
N GLY A 84 -36.95 8.36 -4.00
CA GLY A 84 -37.02 8.80 -2.60
C GLY A 84 -36.00 8.14 -1.67
N ALA A 85 -35.30 7.09 -2.09
CA ALA A 85 -34.26 6.44 -1.28
C ALA A 85 -33.11 7.40 -0.94
N ARG A 86 -32.74 8.30 -1.86
CA ARG A 86 -31.69 9.31 -1.66
C ARG A 86 -31.92 10.17 -0.41
N ALA A 87 -33.17 10.50 -0.09
CA ALA A 87 -33.50 11.39 1.02
C ALA A 87 -33.10 10.81 2.39
N TYR A 88 -33.03 9.47 2.53
CA TYR A 88 -32.56 8.82 3.76
C TYR A 88 -31.06 9.03 4.01
N PHE A 89 -30.28 9.38 2.99
CA PHE A 89 -28.83 9.53 3.07
C PHE A 89 -28.35 10.98 2.95
N TYR A 90 -29.12 11.84 2.30
CA TYR A 90 -28.71 13.22 1.99
C TYR A 90 -29.58 14.29 2.66
N ASP A 91 -30.81 13.96 3.05
CA ASP A 91 -31.83 14.95 3.42
C ASP A 91 -32.41 14.71 4.83
N ASN A 92 -31.67 14.04 5.72
CA ASN A 92 -32.07 13.74 7.11
C ASN A 92 -33.42 13.02 7.27
N LYS A 93 -33.89 12.31 6.23
CA LYS A 93 -35.14 11.56 6.31
C LYS A 93 -34.98 10.39 7.31
N PRO A 94 -35.88 10.24 8.29
CA PRO A 94 -35.79 9.16 9.28
C PRO A 94 -35.99 7.78 8.63
N CYS A 95 -35.31 6.77 9.15
CA CYS A 95 -35.50 5.38 8.70
C CYS A 95 -36.96 4.94 8.99
N PRO A 96 -37.64 4.23 8.05
CA PRO A 96 -38.96 3.68 8.32
C PRO A 96 -38.94 2.71 9.51
N GLU A 97 -40.00 2.68 10.31
CA GLU A 97 -40.05 1.87 11.54
C GLU A 97 -40.17 0.35 11.26
N ALA A 98 -40.81 -0.03 10.15
CA ALA A 98 -41.01 -1.43 9.76
C ALA A 98 -41.31 -1.57 8.26
N GLY A 99 -41.33 -2.82 7.78
CA GLY A 99 -41.76 -3.19 6.43
C GLY A 99 -40.62 -3.23 5.41
N GLU A 100 -40.97 -3.55 4.16
CA GLU A 100 -40.00 -3.77 3.08
C GLU A 100 -39.12 -2.54 2.80
N GLU A 101 -39.67 -1.33 2.95
CA GLU A 101 -38.91 -0.11 2.76
C GLU A 101 -37.81 0.05 3.81
N ARG A 102 -38.07 -0.31 5.08
CA ARG A 102 -37.05 -0.29 6.14
C ARG A 102 -35.89 -1.21 5.79
N GLU A 103 -36.17 -2.47 5.47
CA GLU A 103 -35.14 -3.47 5.15
C GLU A 103 -34.30 -3.04 3.95
N ARG A 104 -34.94 -2.44 2.94
CA ARG A 104 -34.24 -1.87 1.78
C ARG A 104 -33.32 -0.71 2.16
N VAL A 105 -33.79 0.21 3.00
CA VAL A 105 -33.00 1.37 3.44
C VAL A 105 -31.81 0.92 4.29
N LEU A 106 -31.99 -0.08 5.16
CA LEU A 106 -30.90 -0.64 5.96
C LEU A 106 -29.86 -1.35 5.10
N LEU A 107 -30.29 -2.20 4.16
CA LEU A 107 -29.35 -2.87 3.25
C LEU A 107 -28.58 -1.87 2.39
N LEU A 108 -29.26 -0.82 1.90
CA LEU A 108 -28.59 0.23 1.16
C LEU A 108 -27.63 1.03 2.05
N ALA A 109 -27.94 1.22 3.33
CA ALA A 109 -27.06 1.87 4.30
C ALA A 109 -25.79 1.04 4.60
N GLU A 110 -25.92 -0.27 4.77
CA GLU A 110 -24.77 -1.18 4.92
C GLU A 110 -23.86 -1.11 3.69
N LEU A 111 -24.44 -1.22 2.49
CA LEU A 111 -23.68 -1.10 1.24
C LEU A 111 -23.00 0.27 1.11
N PHE A 112 -23.66 1.34 1.55
CA PHE A 112 -23.08 2.68 1.54
C PHE A 112 -21.93 2.78 2.55
N ALA A 113 -22.08 2.24 3.76
CA ALA A 113 -21.06 2.24 4.80
C ALA A 113 -19.79 1.50 4.35
N ASP A 114 -19.94 0.34 3.72
CA ASP A 114 -18.84 -0.43 3.13
C ASP A 114 -18.09 0.39 2.09
N MET A 115 -18.82 0.99 1.15
CA MET A 115 -18.22 1.81 0.08
C MET A 115 -17.50 3.05 0.63
N LEU A 116 -18.09 3.75 1.60
CA LEU A 116 -17.46 4.92 2.24
C LEU A 116 -16.16 4.52 2.95
N THR A 117 -16.17 3.37 3.64
CA THR A 117 -15.01 2.81 4.32
C THR A 117 -13.90 2.43 3.34
N ASP A 118 -14.25 1.81 2.22
CA ASP A 118 -13.30 1.50 1.15
C ASP A 118 -12.65 2.76 0.59
N GLY A 119 -13.42 3.81 0.35
CA GLY A 119 -12.86 5.07 -0.14
C GLY A 119 -11.96 5.77 0.89
N LEU A 120 -12.26 5.72 2.19
CA LEU A 120 -11.34 6.19 3.24
C LEU A 120 -10.03 5.39 3.24
N ASN A 121 -10.14 4.06 3.14
CA ASN A 121 -8.99 3.16 3.12
C ASN A 121 -8.10 3.36 1.88
N VAL A 122 -8.71 3.51 0.70
CA VAL A 122 -7.99 3.72 -0.55
C VAL A 122 -7.32 5.09 -0.54
N THR A 123 -8.05 6.16 -0.23
CA THR A 123 -7.51 7.53 -0.31
C THR A 123 -6.42 7.80 0.73
N SER A 124 -6.49 7.20 1.92
CA SER A 124 -5.44 7.32 2.95
C SER A 124 -4.11 6.69 2.54
N ARG A 125 -4.12 5.73 1.58
CA ARG A 125 -2.93 5.03 1.10
C ARG A 125 -2.25 5.73 -0.07
N ILE A 126 -2.81 6.82 -0.58
CA ILE A 126 -2.28 7.58 -1.73
C ILE A 126 -1.56 8.83 -1.21
N PRO A 127 -0.23 8.87 -1.19
CA PRO A 127 0.50 9.99 -0.62
C PRO A 127 0.24 11.29 -1.39
N GLY A 128 -0.07 12.38 -0.67
CA GLY A 128 -0.20 13.72 -1.24
C GLY A 128 -1.44 13.95 -2.10
N THR A 129 -2.43 13.06 -2.06
CA THR A 129 -3.70 13.29 -2.76
C THR A 129 -4.61 14.22 -1.96
N VAL A 130 -5.17 15.24 -2.64
CA VAL A 130 -6.27 16.05 -2.12
C VAL A 130 -7.58 15.25 -2.00
N SER A 131 -7.65 14.08 -2.66
CA SER A 131 -8.83 13.23 -2.61
C SER A 131 -9.13 12.68 -1.22
N HIS A 132 -8.14 12.58 -0.33
CA HIS A 132 -8.37 12.06 1.02
C HIS A 132 -9.23 13.00 1.86
N GLU A 133 -8.90 14.29 1.90
CA GLU A 133 -9.69 15.30 2.62
C GLU A 133 -11.11 15.39 2.05
N GLY A 134 -11.25 15.50 0.72
CA GLY A 134 -12.57 15.56 0.09
C GLY A 134 -13.42 14.30 0.31
N TRP A 135 -12.79 13.12 0.38
CA TRP A 135 -13.50 11.88 0.69
C TRP A 135 -13.90 11.80 2.16
N SER A 136 -13.02 12.23 3.07
CA SER A 136 -13.31 12.33 4.51
C SER A 136 -14.50 13.26 4.76
N ASP A 137 -14.51 14.44 4.13
CA ASP A 137 -15.61 15.41 4.22
C ASP A 137 -16.92 14.82 3.68
N TYR A 138 -16.87 14.07 2.57
CA TYR A 138 -18.04 13.40 2.02
C TYR A 138 -18.57 12.30 2.94
N CYS A 139 -17.70 11.47 3.52
CA CYS A 139 -18.08 10.43 4.48
C CYS A 139 -18.73 11.03 5.72
N LYS A 140 -18.14 12.10 6.25
CA LYS A 140 -18.69 12.86 7.38
C LYS A 140 -20.06 13.44 7.04
N PHE A 141 -20.18 14.07 5.87
CA PHE A 141 -21.45 14.61 5.41
C PHE A 141 -22.55 13.54 5.38
N ILE A 142 -22.29 12.36 4.80
CA ILE A 142 -23.29 11.29 4.72
C ILE A 142 -23.66 10.79 6.12
N ARG A 143 -22.69 10.54 6.99
CA ARG A 143 -22.95 10.13 8.38
C ARG A 143 -23.82 11.17 9.09
N ASP A 144 -23.43 12.44 9.04
CA ASP A 144 -24.06 13.49 9.82
C ASP A 144 -25.47 13.86 9.31
N ASN A 145 -25.76 13.59 8.02
CA ASN A 145 -27.06 13.90 7.38
C ASN A 145 -27.96 12.68 7.14
N SER A 146 -27.60 11.52 7.67
CA SER A 146 -28.35 10.28 7.53
C SER A 146 -28.62 9.63 8.89
N PRO A 147 -29.85 9.76 9.43
CA PRO A 147 -30.23 9.09 10.67
C PRO A 147 -30.03 7.57 10.64
N VAL A 148 -30.25 6.93 9.47
CA VAL A 148 -30.01 5.48 9.33
C VAL A 148 -28.51 5.15 9.41
N MET A 149 -27.63 5.94 8.80
CA MET A 149 -26.19 5.71 8.92
C MET A 149 -25.70 5.92 10.35
N GLN A 150 -26.19 6.94 11.05
CA GLN A 150 -25.86 7.16 12.46
C GLN A 150 -26.29 5.97 13.32
N SER A 151 -27.54 5.54 13.17
CA SER A 151 -28.06 4.37 13.89
C SER A 151 -27.20 3.13 13.62
N LEU A 152 -26.93 2.84 12.35
CA LEU A 152 -26.17 1.65 11.93
C LEU A 152 -24.73 1.66 12.45
N ILE A 153 -24.02 2.78 12.35
CA ILE A 153 -22.64 2.92 12.85
C ILE A 153 -22.60 2.82 14.37
N ASN A 154 -23.59 3.41 15.07
CA ASN A 154 -23.67 3.35 16.53
C ASN A 154 -24.03 1.95 17.04
N GLU A 155 -24.85 1.20 16.31
CA GLU A 155 -25.22 -0.17 16.63
C GLU A 155 -24.05 -1.14 16.38
N HIS A 156 -23.22 -0.85 15.37
CA HIS A 156 -22.09 -1.69 14.96
C HIS A 156 -20.76 -0.93 14.87
N PRO A 157 -20.24 -0.39 15.99
CA PRO A 157 -19.08 0.50 15.98
C PRO A 157 -17.78 -0.15 15.47
N ASN A 158 -17.72 -1.48 15.51
CA ASN A 158 -16.55 -2.25 15.08
C ASN A 158 -16.59 -2.65 13.59
N TRP A 159 -17.71 -2.47 12.89
CA TRP A 159 -17.83 -2.83 11.47
C TRP A 159 -17.17 -1.78 10.57
N TRP A 160 -17.37 -0.50 10.89
CA TRP A 160 -16.80 0.63 10.14
C TRP A 160 -16.06 1.61 11.06
N PRO A 161 -14.95 1.17 11.71
CA PRO A 161 -14.27 1.98 12.71
C PRO A 161 -13.75 3.31 12.15
N GLY A 162 -13.38 3.35 10.87
CA GLY A 162 -12.96 4.57 10.19
C GLY A 162 -14.07 5.62 10.12
N LEU A 163 -15.31 5.21 9.87
CA LEU A 163 -16.48 6.11 9.83
C LEU A 163 -16.91 6.55 11.23
N ALA A 164 -16.84 5.63 12.20
CA ALA A 164 -17.15 5.93 13.60
C ALA A 164 -16.18 6.95 14.20
N ALA A 165 -14.93 6.96 13.75
CA ALA A 165 -13.86 7.83 14.26
C ALA A 165 -13.71 9.19 13.54
N LEU A 166 -14.56 9.52 12.54
CA LEU A 166 -14.46 10.83 11.87
C LEU A 166 -14.89 11.96 12.82
N ASP A 167 -14.02 12.95 13.03
CA ASP A 167 -14.34 14.16 13.79
C ASP A 167 -15.21 15.12 12.99
#